data_AF-A0A2E5RHC9-F1
#
_entry.id   AF-A0A2E5RHC9-F1
#
_cell.length_a   1.000
_cell.length_b   1.000
_cell.length_c   1.000
_cell.angle_alpha   90.00
_cell.angle_beta   90.00
_cell.angle_gamma   90.00
#
_symmetry.space_group_name_H-M   'P 1'
#
loop_
_entity.id
_entity.type
_entity.pdbx_description
1 polymer ?
#
loop_
_entity_poly.entity_id
_entity_poly.type
_entity_poly.pdbx_seq_one_letter_code
_entity_poly.pdbx_strand_id
1 'polypeptide(L)'
;MAFMKYILSGIVIIFFTNGTVLGSHHHDSESNKPSGDGHCAYMADNPFAGIPYKACRTNVSENFCKAFAEVGDGVVTILDPNYGEGDCPRESSIGSCERGGWEEVYYEDNNQGPMGVKFGCNFAGDWIKPR
;
A
#
# COMPACT_ATOMS: atom_id res chain seq x y z
N MET A 1 3.08 -51.61 -40.53
CA MET A 1 1.90 -52.32 -39.97
C MET A 1 2.48 -53.32 -38.98
N ALA A 2 2.18 -53.37 -37.69
CA ALA A 2 0.93 -53.13 -37.00
C ALA A 2 1.18 -53.10 -35.47
N PHE A 3 0.51 -52.17 -34.78
CA PHE A 3 -0.15 -52.34 -33.47
C PHE A 3 0.66 -52.48 -32.17
N MET A 4 0.83 -51.32 -31.50
CA MET A 4 0.14 -50.93 -30.25
C MET A 4 -0.30 -52.01 -29.25
N LYS A 5 0.04 -51.77 -27.96
CA LYS A 5 -0.46 -52.27 -26.65
C LYS A 5 0.69 -52.94 -25.88
N TYR A 6 1.15 -52.47 -24.72
CA TYR A 6 0.39 -52.28 -23.48
C TYR A 6 0.95 -51.18 -22.57
N ILE A 7 0.00 -50.57 -21.86
CA ILE A 7 0.07 -49.57 -20.81
C ILE A 7 0.63 -50.18 -19.52
N LEU A 8 1.62 -49.54 -18.88
CA LEU A 8 1.93 -49.64 -17.44
C LEU A 8 2.63 -48.33 -17.05
N SER A 9 1.84 -47.35 -16.59
CA SER A 9 1.65 -47.05 -15.16
C SER A 9 2.93 -46.50 -14.51
N GLY A 10 2.97 -45.18 -14.39
CA GLY A 10 4.04 -44.42 -13.75
C GLY A 10 3.60 -42.97 -13.54
N ILE A 11 2.46 -42.80 -12.87
CA ILE A 11 2.01 -41.51 -12.34
C ILE A 11 3.05 -41.09 -11.29
N VAL A 12 4.02 -40.27 -11.70
CA VAL A 12 4.85 -39.51 -10.76
C VAL A 12 4.20 -38.15 -10.62
N ILE A 13 3.34 -38.06 -9.61
CA ILE A 13 2.81 -36.79 -9.12
C ILE A 13 3.99 -36.02 -8.54
N ILE A 14 4.55 -35.11 -9.32
CA ILE A 14 5.41 -34.08 -8.77
C ILE A 14 4.49 -33.02 -8.17
N PHE A 15 4.18 -33.23 -6.88
CA PHE A 15 3.79 -32.16 -5.98
C PHE A 15 4.98 -31.19 -5.85
N PHE A 16 5.11 -30.26 -6.79
CA PHE A 16 5.63 -28.94 -6.45
C PHE A 16 4.43 -28.00 -6.41
N THR A 17 3.82 -27.95 -5.23
CA THR A 17 3.13 -26.76 -4.75
C THR A 17 4.17 -25.64 -4.65
N ASN A 18 4.59 -25.11 -5.79
CA ASN A 18 4.96 -23.71 -5.85
C ASN A 18 3.63 -23.00 -5.67
N GLY A 19 3.37 -22.58 -4.44
CA GLY A 19 2.36 -21.59 -4.16
C GLY A 19 2.69 -20.38 -5.02
N THR A 20 2.11 -20.33 -6.21
CA THR A 20 1.75 -19.08 -6.85
C THR A 20 0.71 -18.48 -5.91
N VAL A 21 1.20 -17.83 -4.87
CA VAL A 21 0.48 -16.71 -4.28
C VAL A 21 0.27 -15.79 -5.47
N LEU A 22 -0.93 -15.82 -6.05
CA LEU A 22 -1.44 -14.73 -6.86
C LEU A 22 -1.54 -13.54 -5.90
N GLY A 23 -0.39 -12.93 -5.62
CA GLY A 23 -0.35 -11.54 -5.22
C GLY A 23 -0.88 -10.78 -6.42
N SER A 24 -2.07 -10.22 -6.27
CA SER A 24 -2.66 -9.35 -7.27
C SER A 24 -1.61 -8.31 -7.65
N HIS A 25 -1.12 -8.37 -8.89
CA HIS A 25 -0.23 -7.35 -9.45
C HIS A 25 -1.07 -6.09 -9.69
N HIS A 26 -1.42 -5.41 -8.61
CA HIS A 26 -1.90 -4.03 -8.69
C HIS A 26 -0.66 -3.18 -8.87
N HIS A 27 -0.53 -2.55 -10.05
CA HIS A 27 0.53 -1.63 -10.47
C HIS A 27 1.44 -1.15 -9.33
N ASP A 28 2.57 -1.83 -9.13
CA ASP A 28 3.66 -1.36 -8.28
C ASP A 28 4.32 -0.16 -8.97
N SER A 29 3.62 0.99 -8.97
CA SER A 29 4.20 2.27 -9.35
C SER A 29 5.53 2.43 -8.62
N GLU A 30 6.55 3.01 -9.26
CA GLU A 30 7.79 3.37 -8.54
C GLU A 30 7.49 4.23 -7.31
N SER A 31 6.38 4.98 -7.35
CA SER A 31 5.87 5.71 -6.20
C SER A 31 5.47 4.84 -5.03
N ASN A 32 5.32 3.51 -5.12
CA ASN A 32 4.92 2.61 -4.02
C ASN A 32 6.08 1.90 -3.33
N LYS A 33 7.33 2.21 -3.67
CA LYS A 33 8.51 1.62 -3.02
C LYS A 33 9.08 2.57 -1.96
N PRO A 34 9.72 2.04 -0.90
CA PRO A 34 10.56 2.84 -0.01
C PRO A 34 11.66 3.53 -0.82
N SER A 35 11.95 4.79 -0.51
CA SER A 35 12.93 5.60 -1.24
C SER A 35 13.93 6.34 -0.35
N GLY A 36 13.79 6.25 0.98
CA GLY A 36 14.68 6.91 1.93
C GLY A 36 14.39 6.51 3.38
N ASP A 37 14.82 7.35 4.31
CA ASP A 37 14.74 7.17 5.77
C ASP A 37 13.91 8.27 6.48
N GLY A 38 13.36 9.22 5.72
CA GLY A 38 12.45 10.25 6.24
C GLY A 38 10.98 9.90 6.00
N HIS A 39 10.13 10.90 6.18
CA HIS A 39 8.70 10.81 5.94
C HIS A 39 8.18 11.96 5.07
N CYS A 40 6.99 11.77 4.51
CA CYS A 40 6.23 12.80 3.81
C CYS A 40 4.86 12.91 4.46
N ALA A 41 4.58 14.04 5.11
CA ALA A 41 3.25 14.38 5.60
C ALA A 41 2.47 15.12 4.50
N TYR A 42 1.20 14.78 4.31
CA TYR A 42 0.39 15.35 3.24
C TYR A 42 -1.10 15.30 3.59
N MET A 43 -1.88 16.03 2.81
CA MET A 43 -3.33 15.87 2.72
C MET A 43 -3.64 15.11 1.43
N ALA A 44 -4.69 14.31 1.44
CA ALA A 44 -5.14 13.58 0.26
C ALA A 44 -6.63 13.76 0.06
N ASP A 45 -7.07 13.96 -1.19
CA ASP A 45 -8.48 14.13 -1.49
C ASP A 45 -9.27 12.87 -1.08
N ASN A 46 -10.41 13.07 -0.42
CA ASN A 46 -11.32 11.99 -0.07
C ASN A 46 -12.52 11.98 -1.04
N PRO A 47 -12.55 11.05 -2.02
CA PRO A 47 -13.66 10.97 -2.96
C PRO A 47 -14.99 10.58 -2.29
N PHE A 48 -14.97 10.07 -1.05
CA PHE A 48 -16.16 9.64 -0.32
C PHE A 48 -16.68 10.69 0.65
N ALA A 49 -15.82 11.58 1.16
CA ALA A 49 -16.18 12.55 2.20
C ALA A 49 -16.20 14.00 1.76
N GLY A 50 -15.62 14.32 0.60
CA GLY A 50 -15.51 15.69 0.11
C GLY A 50 -14.60 16.60 0.94
N ILE A 51 -13.96 16.08 1.98
CA ILE A 51 -12.95 16.78 2.79
C ILE A 51 -11.66 15.97 2.72
N PRO A 52 -10.51 16.57 2.35
CA PRO A 52 -9.24 15.88 2.33
C PRO A 52 -8.89 15.32 3.70
N TYR A 53 -8.23 14.16 3.71
CA TYR A 53 -7.74 13.53 4.94
C TYR A 53 -6.23 13.71 5.08
N LYS A 54 -5.75 13.66 6.32
CA LYS A 54 -4.33 13.77 6.60
C LYS A 54 -3.69 12.40 6.67
N ALA A 55 -2.55 12.29 6.01
CA ALA A 55 -1.74 11.09 6.04
C ALA A 55 -0.26 11.43 6.14
N CYS A 56 0.53 10.42 6.48
CA CYS A 56 1.97 10.51 6.47
C CYS A 56 2.54 9.20 5.99
N ARG A 57 3.50 9.28 5.09
CA ARG A 57 4.19 8.12 4.52
C ARG A 57 5.60 8.03 5.05
N THR A 58 5.99 6.85 5.53
CA THR A 58 7.34 6.57 6.05
C THR A 58 8.30 6.12 4.96
N ASN A 59 9.59 6.06 5.28
CA ASN A 59 10.69 5.56 4.44
C ASN A 59 10.75 6.19 3.04
N VAL A 60 10.68 7.52 2.98
CA VAL A 60 10.76 8.30 1.74
C VAL A 60 11.97 9.22 1.71
N SER A 61 12.43 9.52 0.50
CA SER A 61 13.41 10.59 0.27
C SER A 61 12.74 11.96 0.18
N GLU A 62 13.51 13.01 0.44
CA GLU A 62 13.08 14.40 0.25
C GLU A 62 12.66 14.67 -1.20
N ASN A 63 13.41 14.15 -2.17
CA ASN A 63 13.09 14.30 -3.59
C ASN A 63 11.75 13.67 -3.96
N PHE A 64 11.45 12.49 -3.41
CA PHE A 64 10.14 11.85 -3.61
C PHE A 64 9.03 12.75 -3.06
N CYS A 65 9.14 13.21 -1.81
CA CYS A 65 8.10 14.01 -1.18
C CYS A 65 7.83 15.32 -1.94
N LYS A 66 8.88 16.00 -2.43
CA LYS A 66 8.76 17.20 -3.26
C LYS A 66 8.00 16.98 -4.56
N ALA A 67 8.16 15.80 -5.17
CA ALA A 67 7.47 15.44 -6.40
C ALA A 67 6.09 14.80 -6.16
N PHE A 68 5.72 14.53 -4.91
CA PHE A 68 4.61 13.64 -4.62
C PHE A 68 3.24 14.19 -5.03
N ALA A 69 3.05 15.52 -4.96
CA ALA A 69 1.84 16.17 -5.46
C ALA A 69 1.65 16.00 -6.99
N GLU A 70 2.75 15.93 -7.75
CA GLU A 70 2.72 15.75 -9.21
C GLU A 70 2.60 14.29 -9.61
N VAL A 71 3.37 13.41 -8.96
CA VAL A 71 3.39 11.97 -9.24
C VAL A 71 2.11 11.28 -8.76
N GLY A 72 1.59 11.71 -7.61
CA GLY A 72 0.44 11.12 -6.95
C GLY A 72 0.70 9.71 -6.38
N ASP A 73 -0.32 9.17 -5.71
CA ASP A 73 -0.35 7.78 -5.24
C ASP A 73 -1.06 6.83 -6.21
N GLY A 74 -1.59 7.37 -7.32
CA GLY A 74 -2.33 6.64 -8.35
C GLY A 74 -3.83 6.46 -8.09
N VAL A 75 -4.35 6.94 -6.95
CA VAL A 75 -5.77 6.78 -6.54
C VAL A 75 -6.41 8.10 -6.15
N VAL A 76 -5.71 8.93 -5.38
CA VAL A 76 -6.19 10.22 -4.87
C VAL A 76 -5.22 11.35 -5.22
N THR A 77 -5.74 12.57 -5.25
CA THR A 77 -4.91 13.76 -5.37
C THR A 77 -4.12 13.96 -4.07
N ILE A 78 -2.82 14.18 -4.17
CA ILE A 78 -1.95 14.52 -3.05
C ILE A 78 -1.80 16.04 -2.96
N LEU A 79 -1.98 16.57 -1.77
CA LEU A 79 -2.02 18.01 -1.47
C LEU A 79 -0.97 18.34 -0.40
N ASP A 80 -0.28 19.44 -0.60
CA ASP A 80 0.69 20.04 0.35
C ASP A 80 1.68 19.04 0.98
N PRO A 81 2.42 18.23 0.18
CA PRO A 81 3.40 17.31 0.72
C PRO A 81 4.56 18.06 1.39
N ASN A 82 4.88 17.65 2.61
CA ASN A 82 5.94 18.23 3.42
C ASN A 82 6.87 17.13 3.96
N TYR A 83 8.16 17.24 3.63
CA TYR A 83 9.16 16.29 4.08
C TYR A 83 9.56 16.54 5.54
N GLY A 84 9.86 15.46 6.25
CA GLY A 84 10.53 15.50 7.55
C GLY A 84 11.52 14.35 7.70
N GLU A 85 12.54 14.55 8.52
CA GLU A 85 13.49 13.48 8.86
C GLU A 85 12.85 12.45 9.81
N GLY A 86 13.32 11.20 9.73
CA GLY A 86 12.85 10.10 10.58
C GLY A 86 11.42 9.65 10.28
N ASP A 87 10.85 8.89 11.23
CA ASP A 87 9.53 8.26 11.06
C ASP A 87 8.37 9.27 11.18
N CYS A 88 7.22 8.90 10.65
CA CYS A 88 5.99 9.68 10.79
C CYS A 88 5.62 9.88 12.27
N PRO A 89 5.17 11.10 12.66
CA PRO A 89 4.62 11.33 13.99
C PRO A 89 3.50 10.32 14.31
N ARG A 90 3.49 9.80 15.55
CA ARG A 90 2.46 8.85 16.00
C ARG A 90 1.41 9.48 16.91
N GLU A 91 1.67 10.69 17.39
CA GLU A 91 0.71 11.50 18.13
C GLU A 91 -0.54 11.73 17.27
N SER A 92 -1.73 11.53 17.83
CA SER A 92 -3.03 11.62 17.13
C SER A 92 -3.25 10.66 15.96
N SER A 93 -2.38 9.65 15.79
CA SER A 93 -2.61 8.61 14.79
C SER A 93 -3.80 7.74 15.18
N ILE A 94 -4.69 7.48 14.22
CA ILE A 94 -5.80 6.53 14.38
C ILE A 94 -5.48 5.14 13.86
N GLY A 95 -4.32 4.98 13.22
CA GLY A 95 -3.76 3.72 12.75
C GLY A 95 -2.86 3.91 11.53
N SER A 96 -2.25 2.83 11.08
CA SER A 96 -1.42 2.81 9.88
C SER A 96 -1.62 1.55 9.05
N CYS A 97 -1.11 1.58 7.82
CA CYS A 97 -1.15 0.47 6.88
C CYS A 97 0.26 0.11 6.42
N GLU A 98 0.65 -1.16 6.60
CA GLU A 98 1.92 -1.68 6.09
C GLU A 98 1.85 -1.86 4.56
N ARG A 99 2.89 -1.41 3.85
CA ARG A 99 2.95 -1.36 2.38
C ARG A 99 4.28 -1.90 1.83
N GLY A 100 4.73 -3.06 2.32
CA GLY A 100 5.92 -3.73 1.81
C GLY A 100 7.21 -2.93 2.03
N GLY A 101 7.44 -2.47 3.26
CA GLY A 101 8.65 -1.75 3.67
C GLY A 101 8.46 -0.26 3.93
N TRP A 102 7.23 0.25 3.90
CA TRP A 102 6.85 1.56 4.41
C TRP A 102 5.44 1.49 5.01
N GLU A 103 5.05 2.51 5.77
CA GLU A 103 3.72 2.63 6.36
C GLU A 103 3.02 3.91 5.91
N GLU A 104 1.72 3.80 5.65
CA GLU A 104 0.82 4.95 5.53
C GLU A 104 0.11 5.17 6.86
N VAL A 105 0.41 6.28 7.53
CA VAL A 105 -0.13 6.65 8.85
C VAL A 105 -1.27 7.64 8.67
N TYR A 106 -2.41 7.41 9.32
CA TYR A 106 -3.59 8.26 9.25
C TYR A 106 -3.88 8.94 10.60
N TYR A 107 -4.46 10.14 10.57
CA TYR A 107 -4.65 11.00 11.76
C TYR A 107 -6.11 11.41 11.99
N GLU A 108 -6.46 11.77 13.22
CA GLU A 108 -7.86 12.06 13.63
C GLU A 108 -8.56 13.18 12.85
N ASP A 109 -7.80 14.12 12.31
CA ASP A 109 -8.28 15.45 11.92
C ASP A 109 -9.31 15.47 10.78
N ASN A 110 -9.46 14.39 9.99
CA ASN A 110 -10.44 14.37 8.88
C ASN A 110 -10.99 12.97 8.48
N ASN A 111 -11.00 12.00 9.40
CA ASN A 111 -11.17 10.58 9.04
C ASN A 111 -12.60 10.00 9.13
N GLN A 112 -13.64 10.83 9.16
CA GLN A 112 -15.03 10.36 9.10
C GLN A 112 -15.64 10.67 7.74
N GLY A 113 -15.55 9.71 6.82
CA GLY A 113 -16.41 9.73 5.64
C GLY A 113 -17.89 9.59 6.01
N PRO A 114 -18.83 10.15 5.21
CA PRO A 114 -20.26 10.20 5.48
C PRO A 114 -20.93 8.82 5.62
N MET A 115 -20.22 7.73 5.32
CA MET A 115 -20.71 6.35 5.49
C MET A 115 -20.08 5.61 6.68
N GLY A 116 -19.31 6.27 7.56
CA GLY A 116 -18.63 5.60 8.66
C GLY A 116 -17.60 4.55 8.19
N VAL A 117 -17.15 4.67 6.94
CA VAL A 117 -16.08 3.85 6.38
C VAL A 117 -14.82 4.25 7.13
N LYS A 118 -14.32 3.34 7.97
CA LYS A 118 -13.01 3.52 8.57
C LYS A 118 -12.01 3.59 7.42
N PHE A 119 -11.14 4.59 7.43
CA PHE A 119 -9.91 4.53 6.66
C PHE A 119 -9.26 3.18 6.98
N GLY A 120 -9.28 2.28 6.01
CA GLY A 120 -8.55 1.03 6.03
C GLY A 120 -7.44 1.11 5.00
N CYS A 121 -6.66 0.06 4.87
CA CYS A 121 -5.58 -0.03 3.88
C CYS A 121 -6.11 -0.17 2.44
N ASN A 122 -7.30 0.39 2.14
CA ASN A 122 -8.09 0.09 0.97
C ASN A 122 -8.11 -1.43 0.71
N PHE A 123 -7.65 -1.86 -0.46
CA PHE A 123 -7.51 -3.26 -0.86
C PHE A 123 -6.05 -3.79 -0.72
N ALA A 124 -5.16 -3.06 -0.05
CA ALA A 124 -3.73 -3.35 -0.02
C ALA A 124 -3.06 -3.01 1.33
N GLY A 125 -2.61 -4.04 2.04
CA GLY A 125 -1.86 -3.92 3.29
C GLY A 125 -2.66 -4.31 4.53
N ASP A 126 -1.95 -4.50 5.65
CA ASP A 126 -2.54 -4.86 6.94
C ASP A 126 -2.74 -3.63 7.81
N TRP A 127 -3.93 -3.53 8.43
CA TRP A 127 -4.24 -2.45 9.36
C TRP A 127 -3.53 -2.65 10.70
N ILE A 128 -2.74 -1.66 11.09
CA ILE A 128 -2.02 -1.59 12.35
C ILE A 128 -2.72 -0.58 13.26
N LYS A 129 -3.11 -1.01 14.45
CA LYS A 129 -3.71 -0.14 15.46
C LYS A 129 -2.68 0.89 15.98
N PRO A 130 -3.13 2.08 16.43
CA PRO A 130 -2.28 3.04 17.10
C PRO A 130 -1.47 2.39 18.24
N ARG A 131 -0.22 2.82 18.40
CA ARG A 131 0.67 2.39 19.47
C ARG A 131 0.66 3.38 20.62
#